data_AF-G0PCA8-F1
#
_entry.id   AF-G0PCA8-F1
#
_cell.length_a   1.000
_cell.length_b   1.000
_cell.length_c   1.000
_cell.angle_alpha   90.00
_cell.angle_beta   90.00
_cell.angle_gamma   90.00
#
_symmetry.space_group_name_H-M   'P 1'
#
loop_
_entity.id
_entity.type
_entity.pdbx_description
1 polymer ?
#
loop_
_entity_poly.entity_id
_entity_poly.type
_entity_poly.pdbx_seq_one_letter_code
_entity_poly.pdbx_strand_id
1 'polypeptide(L)'
;MNNEPEEVKPWVVRIILILGGLFGAHRLYLKQIPEAFVFFSTLGVFLVGWLYDSFMFKYEVSEYNQLIRQNDENKEKEKWKNGKLQAAQSKFVEFSFTRFLYSVLYGSYIGLATWLACTVTFGWTNINSIPFISIVALGITAGVYLIGQCSGQSRELSYIWLASFSSMFIMVCLNLLISDGDLNVQVRLAQTTVFRAIFLTSIVSTVIGNRSAKFKKSRRTWKHFLFWSSLFMMLVCVILLGCSRKVADKQVTATRPGTFRETASVGSLLRDRMFDPKKVYSFFEGNPIISYHSKADSTPKKSNEGKKTESFWQQVWSGELFDDLTGAAHLTKIDWIELTTTFVVDLLRAEARVMDGSLKVEPFKWALWRNYLIHRFSLDPLISDDQIREECTKFEKTHERKRGKDERDFNILAAKQGCATIRSF
;
A
#
# COMPACT_ATOMS: atom_id res chain seq x y z
N MET A 1 14.25 14.71 -50.14
CA MET A 1 13.38 15.30 -49.10
C MET A 1 14.13 15.22 -47.80
N ASN A 2 14.58 16.36 -47.29
CA ASN A 2 15.20 16.46 -45.96
C ASN A 2 14.12 16.10 -44.93
N ASN A 3 14.19 14.90 -44.35
CA ASN A 3 13.40 14.58 -43.17
C ASN A 3 14.04 15.29 -41.98
N GLU A 4 13.84 16.61 -41.89
CA GLU A 4 14.08 17.32 -40.64
C GLU A 4 13.21 16.66 -39.56
N PRO A 5 13.74 16.44 -38.35
CA PRO A 5 12.97 15.86 -37.28
C PRO A 5 11.77 16.76 -36.97
N GLU A 6 10.57 16.20 -36.99
CA GLU A 6 9.36 16.95 -36.66
C GLU A 6 9.42 17.43 -35.20
N GLU A 7 9.58 18.75 -35.01
CA GLU A 7 9.66 19.35 -33.69
C GLU A 7 8.30 19.33 -32.99
N VAL A 8 8.32 19.14 -31.68
CA VAL A 8 7.10 19.08 -30.89
C VAL A 8 6.57 20.48 -30.62
N LYS A 9 5.31 20.72 -30.99
CA LYS A 9 4.62 22.00 -30.78
C LYS A 9 4.09 22.10 -29.34
N PRO A 10 4.40 23.18 -28.59
CA PRO A 10 3.99 23.31 -27.18
C PRO A 10 2.47 23.28 -26.95
N TRP A 11 1.67 23.79 -27.89
CA TRP A 11 0.21 23.84 -27.74
C TRP A 11 -0.44 22.45 -27.79
N VAL A 12 0.14 21.51 -28.56
CA VAL A 12 -0.33 20.11 -28.63
C VAL A 12 -0.13 19.43 -27.27
N VAL A 13 1.05 19.62 -26.66
CA VAL A 13 1.37 19.08 -25.33
C VAL A 13 0.38 19.61 -24.29
N ARG A 14 0.01 20.89 -24.37
CA ARG A 14 -0.98 21.49 -23.47
C ARG A 14 -2.37 20.86 -23.60
N ILE A 15 -2.83 20.60 -24.82
CA ILE A 15 -4.12 19.91 -25.05
C ILE A 15 -4.08 18.50 -24.46
N ILE A 16 -3.00 17.76 -24.70
CA ILE A 16 -2.81 16.41 -24.16
C ILE A 16 -2.76 16.43 -22.62
N LEU A 17 -2.13 17.44 -22.02
CA LEU A 17 -2.07 17.61 -20.57
C LEU A 17 -3.46 17.89 -19.96
N ILE A 18 -4.32 18.63 -20.65
CA ILE A 18 -5.69 18.89 -20.16
C ILE A 18 -6.55 17.64 -20.28
N LEU A 19 -6.53 16.96 -21.43
CA LEU A 19 -7.40 15.81 -21.70
C LEU A 19 -6.93 14.51 -21.03
N GLY A 20 -5.61 14.31 -20.92
CA GLY A 20 -5.00 13.06 -20.47
C GLY A 20 -3.89 13.26 -19.42
N GLY A 21 -3.76 14.45 -18.85
CA GLY A 21 -2.70 14.75 -17.89
C GLY A 21 -2.76 13.90 -16.62
N LEU A 22 -3.96 13.59 -16.12
CA LEU A 22 -4.17 12.66 -15.00
C LEU A 22 -3.54 11.28 -15.21
N PHE A 23 -3.51 10.81 -16.46
CA PHE A 23 -2.94 9.53 -16.84
C PHE A 23 -1.47 9.63 -17.29
N GLY A 24 -0.88 10.84 -17.30
CA GLY A 24 0.49 11.07 -17.75
C GLY A 24 0.67 11.07 -19.28
N ALA A 25 -0.40 11.30 -20.05
CA ALA A 25 -0.35 11.24 -21.52
C ALA A 25 0.63 12.25 -22.14
N HIS A 26 0.83 13.41 -21.51
CA HIS A 26 1.78 14.43 -21.96
C HIS A 26 3.24 13.94 -21.91
N ARG A 27 3.60 13.15 -20.88
CA ARG A 27 4.93 12.52 -20.77
C ARG A 27 5.10 11.38 -21.78
N LEU A 28 4.04 10.63 -22.09
CA LEU A 28 4.05 9.64 -23.17
C LEU A 28 4.31 10.29 -24.53
N TYR A 29 3.70 11.45 -24.79
CA TYR A 29 3.89 12.20 -26.03
C TYR A 29 5.34 12.67 -26.20
N LEU A 30 6.00 13.09 -25.11
CA LEU A 30 7.44 13.42 -25.08
C LEU A 30 8.37 12.19 -25.10
N LYS A 31 7.84 10.97 -25.32
CA LYS A 31 8.58 9.70 -25.30
C LYS A 31 9.31 9.41 -23.97
N GLN A 32 8.86 10.04 -22.89
CA GLN A 32 9.31 9.85 -21.52
C GLN A 32 8.51 8.70 -20.86
N ILE A 33 8.69 7.49 -21.39
CA ILE A 33 7.87 6.31 -21.03
C ILE A 33 7.92 5.94 -19.53
N PRO A 34 9.10 5.89 -18.87
CA PRO A 34 9.18 5.59 -17.44
C PRO A 34 8.58 6.70 -16.58
N GLU A 35 8.84 7.96 -16.92
CA GLU A 35 8.27 9.09 -16.19
C GLU A 35 6.74 9.08 -16.28
N ALA A 36 6.18 8.74 -17.46
CA ALA A 36 4.75 8.58 -17.63
C ALA A 36 4.16 7.43 -16.78
N PHE A 37 4.86 6.30 -16.66
CA PHE A 37 4.41 5.20 -15.81
C PHE A 37 4.45 5.56 -14.32
N VAL A 38 5.53 6.20 -13.87
CA VAL A 38 5.64 6.69 -12.48
C VAL A 38 4.54 7.70 -12.19
N PHE A 39 4.24 8.59 -13.15
CA PHE A 39 3.13 9.53 -13.05
C PHE A 39 1.78 8.79 -12.94
N PHE A 40 1.50 7.84 -13.83
CA PHE A 40 0.27 7.05 -13.82
C PHE A 40 0.08 6.28 -12.50
N SER A 41 1.11 5.55 -12.07
CA SER A 41 1.06 4.72 -10.84
C SER A 41 0.92 5.53 -9.55
N THR A 42 1.34 6.79 -9.55
CA THR A 42 1.18 7.70 -8.41
C THR A 42 0.01 8.66 -8.53
N LEU A 43 -0.73 8.62 -9.66
CA LEU A 43 -1.71 9.64 -10.05
C LEU A 43 -1.11 11.07 -9.98
N GLY A 44 0.16 11.20 -10.39
CA GLY A 44 0.94 12.45 -10.32
C GLY A 44 1.24 12.90 -8.88
N VAL A 45 1.27 11.97 -7.93
CA VAL A 45 1.36 12.16 -6.47
C VAL A 45 0.26 13.10 -5.95
N PHE A 46 -1.00 12.66 -6.10
CA PHE A 46 -2.21 13.39 -5.69
C PHE A 46 -2.40 14.72 -6.42
N LEU A 47 -2.30 14.72 -7.76
CA LEU A 47 -2.58 15.88 -8.64
C LEU A 47 -1.58 17.04 -8.56
N VAL A 48 -0.68 17.05 -7.58
CA VAL A 48 0.35 18.09 -7.46
C VAL A 48 1.28 18.08 -8.68
N GLY A 49 1.66 16.90 -9.18
CA GLY A 49 2.46 16.77 -10.39
C GLY A 49 1.75 17.29 -11.63
N TRP A 50 0.43 17.13 -11.73
CA TRP A 50 -0.36 17.69 -12.82
C TRP A 50 -0.37 19.23 -12.79
N LEU A 51 -0.47 19.82 -11.59
CA LEU A 51 -0.36 21.27 -11.41
C LEU A 51 1.03 21.78 -11.76
N TYR A 52 2.08 21.11 -11.29
CA TYR A 52 3.47 21.45 -11.60
C TYR A 52 3.74 21.42 -13.11
N ASP A 53 3.32 20.35 -13.78
CA ASP A 53 3.51 20.19 -15.24
C ASP A 53 2.71 21.25 -16.03
N SER A 54 1.56 21.71 -15.51
CA SER A 54 0.76 22.77 -16.14
C SER A 54 1.52 24.10 -16.27
N PHE A 55 2.45 24.39 -15.34
CA PHE A 55 3.33 25.57 -15.43
C PHE A 55 4.62 25.27 -16.18
N MET A 56 5.20 24.08 -16.01
CA MET A 56 6.55 23.77 -16.49
C MET A 56 6.62 23.18 -17.91
N PHE A 57 5.48 22.87 -18.55
CA PHE A 57 5.46 22.18 -19.86
C PHE A 57 6.30 22.87 -20.96
N LYS A 58 6.38 24.21 -20.97
CA LYS A 58 7.15 24.94 -21.99
C LYS A 58 8.65 24.60 -21.91
N TYR A 59 9.17 24.48 -20.69
CA TYR A 59 10.56 24.12 -20.45
C TYR A 59 10.82 22.68 -20.91
N GLU A 60 9.94 21.74 -20.53
CA GLU A 60 10.07 20.33 -20.94
C GLU A 60 10.05 20.14 -22.46
N VAL A 61 9.16 20.86 -23.18
CA VAL A 61 9.10 20.80 -24.66
C VAL A 61 10.36 21.39 -25.29
N SER A 62 10.85 22.51 -24.76
CA SER A 62 12.09 23.13 -25.24
C SER A 62 13.28 22.19 -25.06
N GLU A 63 13.42 21.59 -23.87
CA GLU A 63 14.48 20.60 -23.58
C GLU A 63 14.39 19.39 -24.51
N TYR A 64 13.17 18.87 -24.75
CA TYR A 64 12.95 17.75 -25.65
C TYR A 64 13.35 18.07 -27.10
N ASN A 65 12.96 19.23 -27.62
CA ASN A 65 13.33 19.66 -28.97
C ASN A 65 14.84 19.89 -29.11
N GLN A 66 15.51 20.40 -28.06
CA GLN A 66 16.98 20.50 -28.03
C GLN A 66 17.65 19.11 -28.10
N LEU A 67 17.13 18.12 -27.37
CA LEU A 67 17.62 16.74 -27.41
C LEU A 67 17.41 16.09 -28.79
N ILE A 68 16.32 16.41 -29.49
CA ILE A 68 16.09 15.97 -30.88
C ILE A 68 17.20 16.51 -31.79
N ARG A 69 17.45 17.82 -31.76
CA ARG A 69 18.48 18.47 -32.60
C ARG A 69 19.87 17.88 -32.35
N GLN A 70 20.27 17.74 -31.08
CA GLN A 70 21.56 17.14 -30.72
C GLN A 70 21.70 15.69 -31.21
N ASN A 71 20.62 14.90 -31.16
CA ASN A 71 20.65 13.53 -31.63
C ASN A 71 20.87 13.42 -33.13
N ASP A 72 20.34 14.35 -33.91
CA ASP A 72 20.52 14.35 -35.37
C ASP A 72 21.90 14.84 -35.76
N GLU A 73 22.44 15.89 -35.12
CA GLU A 73 23.85 16.28 -35.29
C GLU A 73 24.82 15.12 -34.96
N ASN A 74 24.54 14.37 -33.89
CA ASN A 74 25.38 13.23 -33.51
C ASN A 74 25.27 12.09 -34.52
N LYS A 75 24.08 11.81 -35.06
CA LYS A 75 23.93 10.80 -36.14
C LYS A 75 24.70 11.21 -37.39
N GLU A 76 24.70 12.49 -37.74
CA GLU A 76 25.51 12.98 -38.86
C GLU A 76 26.99 12.79 -38.58
N LYS A 77 27.48 13.20 -37.40
CA LYS A 77 28.88 12.98 -36.98
C LYS A 77 29.27 11.50 -36.98
N GLU A 78 28.38 10.60 -36.53
CA GLU A 78 28.60 9.14 -36.56
C GLU A 78 28.69 8.61 -37.99
N LYS A 79 27.85 9.08 -38.94
CA LYS A 79 27.95 8.68 -40.36
C LYS A 79 29.33 8.98 -40.95
N TRP A 80 29.93 10.10 -40.58
CA TRP A 80 31.26 10.51 -41.07
C TRP A 80 32.43 9.81 -40.36
N LYS A 81 32.21 9.12 -39.23
CA LYS A 81 33.26 8.57 -38.36
C LYS A 81 33.52 7.06 -38.54
N ASN A 82 32.82 6.42 -39.47
CA ASN A 82 32.80 4.96 -39.62
C ASN A 82 34.12 4.38 -40.17
N GLY A 83 35.02 4.03 -39.25
CA GLY A 83 36.19 3.20 -39.53
C GLY A 83 36.84 2.53 -38.30
N LYS A 84 36.43 2.88 -37.07
CA LYS A 84 36.84 2.17 -35.84
C LYS A 84 35.68 2.09 -34.85
N LEU A 85 35.48 0.91 -34.25
CA LEU A 85 34.59 0.73 -33.10
C LEU A 85 35.10 1.60 -31.94
N GLN A 86 34.54 2.79 -31.79
CA GLN A 86 34.52 3.42 -30.47
C GLN A 86 33.56 2.58 -29.63
N ALA A 87 34.11 1.57 -28.94
CA ALA A 87 33.44 0.94 -27.82
C ALA A 87 32.88 2.08 -26.97
N ALA A 88 31.56 2.20 -26.95
CA ALA A 88 30.85 3.30 -26.33
C ALA A 88 31.28 3.36 -24.87
N GLN A 89 32.23 4.26 -24.58
CA GLN A 89 32.67 4.58 -23.24
C GLN A 89 31.48 5.30 -22.61
N SER A 90 30.53 4.51 -22.09
CA SER A 90 29.30 5.03 -21.49
C SER A 90 29.75 5.94 -20.37
N LYS A 91 29.56 7.26 -20.54
CA LYS A 91 29.87 8.23 -19.49
C LYS A 91 29.14 7.78 -18.23
N PHE A 92 29.88 7.68 -17.13
CA PHE A 92 29.28 7.45 -15.84
C PHE A 92 28.30 8.58 -15.54
N VAL A 93 27.18 8.24 -14.91
CA VAL A 93 26.16 9.20 -14.52
C VAL A 93 26.60 9.90 -13.23
N GLU A 94 26.53 11.23 -13.20
CA GLU A 94 26.78 11.99 -11.98
C GLU A 94 25.71 11.73 -10.91
N PHE A 95 26.14 11.71 -9.65
CA PHE A 95 25.25 11.48 -8.54
C PHE A 95 24.32 12.69 -8.33
N SER A 96 23.02 12.41 -8.26
CA SER A 96 22.00 13.41 -7.94
C SER A 96 21.20 12.95 -6.73
N PHE A 97 21.21 13.77 -5.67
CA PHE A 97 20.52 13.46 -4.43
C PHE A 97 18.99 13.39 -4.60
N THR A 98 18.41 14.28 -5.43
CA THR A 98 16.96 14.29 -5.67
C THR A 98 16.49 13.00 -6.34
N ARG A 99 17.23 12.51 -7.35
CA ARG A 99 16.93 11.22 -8.01
C ARG A 99 17.13 10.03 -7.08
N PHE A 100 18.15 10.08 -6.24
CA PHE A 100 18.34 9.08 -5.20
C PHE A 100 17.12 9.01 -4.28
N LEU A 101 16.66 10.16 -3.78
CA LEU A 101 15.49 10.22 -2.90
C LEU A 101 14.22 9.73 -3.60
N TYR A 102 13.95 10.15 -4.83
CA TYR A 102 12.80 9.66 -5.60
C TYR A 102 12.83 8.14 -5.79
N SER A 103 14.00 7.59 -6.12
CA SER A 103 14.20 6.14 -6.28
C SER A 103 13.90 5.37 -4.99
N VAL A 104 14.33 5.90 -3.83
CA VAL A 104 14.06 5.29 -2.52
C VAL A 104 12.57 5.37 -2.17
N LEU A 105 11.94 6.53 -2.33
CA LEU A 105 10.53 6.71 -1.99
C LEU A 105 9.62 5.85 -2.87
N TYR A 106 9.86 5.82 -4.18
CA TYR A 106 9.06 5.04 -5.11
C TYR A 106 9.32 3.52 -5.00
N GLY A 107 10.58 3.13 -4.79
CA GLY A 107 10.93 1.74 -4.47
C GLY A 107 10.22 1.25 -3.20
N SER A 108 10.20 2.08 -2.17
CA SER A 108 9.45 1.81 -0.94
C SER A 108 7.94 1.75 -1.18
N TYR A 109 7.38 2.66 -1.98
CA TYR A 109 5.96 2.68 -2.36
C TYR A 109 5.51 1.37 -3.04
N ILE A 110 6.22 0.93 -4.08
CA ILE A 110 5.89 -0.32 -4.78
C ILE A 110 6.15 -1.54 -3.87
N GLY A 111 7.19 -1.50 -3.05
CA GLY A 111 7.46 -2.54 -2.04
C GLY A 111 6.32 -2.68 -1.02
N LEU A 112 5.79 -1.56 -0.51
CA LEU A 112 4.64 -1.52 0.39
C LEU A 112 3.36 -2.02 -0.28
N ALA A 113 3.12 -1.65 -1.54
CA ALA A 113 1.97 -2.14 -2.31
C ALA A 113 2.06 -3.66 -2.53
N THR A 114 3.25 -4.18 -2.82
CA THR A 114 3.49 -5.61 -2.99
C THR A 114 3.35 -6.37 -1.67
N TRP A 115 3.86 -5.80 -0.57
CA TRP A 115 3.63 -6.32 0.77
C TRP A 115 2.14 -6.40 1.09
N LEU A 116 1.40 -5.31 0.89
CA LEU A 116 -0.03 -5.24 1.13
C LEU A 116 -0.77 -6.31 0.32
N ALA A 117 -0.44 -6.43 -0.98
CA ALA A 117 -1.00 -7.47 -1.84
C ALA A 117 -0.76 -8.87 -1.26
N CYS A 118 0.49 -9.20 -0.88
CA CYS A 118 0.81 -10.51 -0.29
C CYS A 118 0.08 -10.79 1.02
N THR A 119 -0.06 -9.79 1.90
CA THR A 119 -0.77 -9.95 3.18
C THR A 119 -2.27 -10.20 2.95
N VAL A 120 -2.85 -9.50 1.99
CA VAL A 120 -4.27 -9.56 1.69
C VAL A 120 -4.63 -10.86 0.95
N THR A 121 -3.77 -11.33 0.06
CA THR A 121 -4.01 -12.55 -0.73
C THR A 121 -3.68 -13.84 0.01
N PHE A 122 -2.49 -13.91 0.61
CA PHE A 122 -1.98 -15.15 1.18
C PHE A 122 -2.12 -15.19 2.70
N GLY A 123 -2.48 -14.07 3.33
CA GLY A 123 -2.48 -13.95 4.78
C GLY A 123 -1.10 -14.17 5.39
N TRP A 124 -0.05 -13.95 4.62
CA TRP A 124 1.33 -14.07 5.05
C TRP A 124 1.70 -12.89 5.95
N THR A 125 1.59 -13.10 7.26
CA THR A 125 2.12 -12.19 8.28
C THR A 125 3.52 -12.60 8.74
N ASN A 126 3.86 -13.88 8.54
CA ASN A 126 5.15 -14.45 8.92
C ASN A 126 6.24 -14.01 7.94
N ILE A 127 7.06 -13.07 8.41
CA ILE A 127 8.20 -12.49 7.68
C ILE A 127 9.23 -13.56 7.26
N ASN A 128 9.24 -14.71 7.94
CA ASN A 128 10.23 -15.77 7.77
C ASN A 128 10.03 -16.61 6.50
N SER A 129 8.96 -16.38 5.74
CA SER A 129 8.69 -17.11 4.51
C SER A 129 9.58 -16.60 3.36
N ILE A 130 10.50 -17.44 2.87
CA ILE A 130 11.36 -17.14 1.70
C ILE A 130 10.56 -16.66 0.46
N PRO A 131 9.40 -17.25 0.09
CA PRO A 131 8.63 -16.74 -1.05
C PRO A 131 8.08 -15.33 -0.81
N PHE A 132 7.69 -14.98 0.42
CA PHE A 132 7.27 -13.63 0.77
C PHE A 132 8.41 -12.62 0.56
N ILE A 133 9.61 -12.93 1.07
CA ILE A 133 10.81 -12.10 0.89
C ILE A 133 11.10 -11.88 -0.59
N SER A 134 11.06 -12.96 -1.38
CA SER A 134 11.33 -12.92 -2.81
C SER A 134 10.36 -11.99 -3.56
N ILE A 135 9.06 -12.10 -3.28
CA ILE A 135 8.03 -11.30 -3.96
C ILE A 135 8.15 -9.82 -3.58
N VAL A 136 8.32 -9.49 -2.29
CA VAL A 136 8.47 -8.09 -1.86
C VAL A 136 9.77 -7.49 -2.41
N ALA A 137 10.86 -8.24 -2.44
CA ALA A 137 12.13 -7.81 -3.04
C ALA A 137 12.00 -7.54 -4.55
N LEU A 138 11.23 -8.36 -5.28
CA LEU A 138 10.89 -8.10 -6.69
C LEU A 138 10.10 -6.81 -6.87
N GLY A 139 9.15 -6.52 -5.98
CA GLY A 139 8.41 -5.24 -5.96
C GLY A 139 9.33 -4.03 -5.79
N ILE A 140 10.21 -4.06 -4.78
CA ILE A 140 11.20 -3.00 -4.54
C ILE A 140 12.12 -2.84 -5.75
N THR A 141 12.61 -3.95 -6.30
CA THR A 141 13.47 -3.98 -7.48
C THR A 141 12.79 -3.31 -8.68
N ALA A 142 11.52 -3.65 -8.94
CA ALA A 142 10.75 -3.05 -10.02
C ALA A 142 10.64 -1.53 -9.84
N GLY A 143 10.31 -1.05 -8.64
CA GLY A 143 10.22 0.37 -8.34
C GLY A 143 11.53 1.12 -8.55
N VAL A 144 12.63 0.61 -7.97
CA VAL A 144 13.98 1.22 -8.11
C VAL A 144 14.47 1.17 -9.56
N TYR A 145 14.18 0.08 -10.28
CA TYR A 145 14.54 -0.08 -11.69
C TYR A 145 13.81 0.92 -12.58
N LEU A 146 12.50 1.11 -12.36
CA LEU A 146 11.68 2.04 -13.14
C LEU A 146 12.18 3.48 -13.05
N ILE A 147 12.46 3.98 -11.84
CA ILE A 147 13.05 5.33 -11.67
C ILE A 147 14.47 5.37 -12.21
N GLY A 148 15.24 4.29 -12.05
CA GLY A 148 16.59 4.22 -12.60
C GLY A 148 16.67 4.26 -14.11
N GLN A 149 15.56 4.00 -14.78
CA GLN A 149 15.40 4.05 -16.21
C GLN A 149 14.98 5.44 -16.72
N CYS A 150 14.65 6.39 -15.84
CA CYS A 150 14.25 7.77 -16.20
C CYS A 150 15.43 8.55 -16.82
N SER A 151 15.12 9.61 -17.56
CA SER A 151 16.10 10.53 -18.17
C SER A 151 17.12 9.85 -19.10
N GLY A 152 16.71 8.77 -19.79
CA GLY A 152 17.57 8.08 -20.76
C GLY A 152 18.73 7.27 -20.15
N GLN A 153 18.69 7.02 -18.85
CA GLN A 153 19.67 6.17 -18.16
C GLN A 153 19.22 4.71 -18.21
N SER A 154 20.17 3.79 -18.07
CA SER A 154 19.85 2.39 -17.78
C SER A 154 20.67 1.86 -16.63
N ARG A 155 20.00 1.09 -15.78
CA ARG A 155 20.61 0.33 -14.70
C ARG A 155 20.44 -1.16 -14.98
N GLU A 156 21.34 -1.95 -14.43
CA GLU A 156 21.29 -3.39 -14.58
C GLU A 156 20.34 -3.98 -13.52
N LEU A 157 19.30 -4.68 -13.97
CA LEU A 157 18.23 -5.20 -13.10
C LEU A 157 18.75 -6.23 -12.08
N SER A 158 19.72 -7.06 -12.48
CA SER A 158 20.25 -8.15 -11.66
C SER A 158 20.93 -7.65 -10.38
N TYR A 159 21.69 -6.55 -10.45
CA TYR A 159 22.35 -5.98 -9.27
C TYR A 159 21.34 -5.39 -8.27
N ILE A 160 20.28 -4.74 -8.78
CA ILE A 160 19.21 -4.20 -7.94
C ILE A 160 18.49 -5.35 -7.24
N TRP A 161 18.17 -6.42 -7.98
CA TRP A 161 17.50 -7.59 -7.42
C TRP A 161 18.33 -8.28 -6.36
N LEU A 162 19.60 -8.58 -6.65
CA LEU A 162 20.51 -9.23 -5.69
C LEU A 162 20.67 -8.39 -4.42
N ALA A 163 20.78 -7.06 -4.55
CA ALA A 163 20.82 -6.14 -3.42
C ALA A 163 19.54 -6.15 -2.60
N SER A 164 18.38 -6.13 -3.27
CA SER A 164 17.08 -6.12 -2.59
C SER A 164 16.81 -7.42 -1.84
N PHE A 165 17.10 -8.56 -2.47
CA PHE A 165 16.88 -9.89 -1.89
C PHE A 165 17.81 -10.14 -0.71
N SER A 166 19.11 -9.87 -0.87
CA SER A 166 20.09 -10.02 0.22
C SER A 166 19.79 -9.09 1.39
N SER A 167 19.45 -7.82 1.13
CA SER A 167 19.12 -6.87 2.19
C SER A 167 17.86 -7.27 2.96
N MET A 168 16.79 -7.70 2.27
CA MET A 168 15.59 -8.18 2.95
C MET A 168 15.89 -9.42 3.77
N PHE A 169 16.59 -10.39 3.19
CA PHE A 169 16.97 -11.62 3.89
C PHE A 169 17.76 -11.33 5.16
N ILE A 170 18.78 -10.47 5.09
CA ILE A 170 19.58 -10.05 6.26
C ILE A 170 18.71 -9.39 7.32
N MET A 171 17.80 -8.49 6.94
CA MET A 171 16.92 -7.82 7.89
C MET A 171 15.99 -8.83 8.60
N VAL A 172 15.45 -9.80 7.87
CA VAL A 172 14.63 -10.87 8.48
C VAL A 172 15.45 -11.72 9.45
N CYS A 173 16.64 -12.17 9.04
CA CYS A 173 17.53 -12.96 9.89
C CYS A 173 17.98 -12.19 11.15
N LEU A 174 18.26 -10.89 11.02
CA LEU A 174 18.65 -10.06 12.16
C LEU A 174 17.51 -9.92 13.17
N ASN A 175 16.26 -9.78 12.70
CA ASN A 175 15.10 -9.73 13.60
C ASN A 175 14.87 -11.06 14.31
N LEU A 176 15.13 -12.19 13.65
CA LEU A 176 15.10 -13.52 14.28
C LEU A 176 16.17 -13.67 15.37
N LEU A 177 17.36 -13.09 15.18
CA LEU A 177 18.44 -13.11 16.16
C LEU A 177 18.19 -12.21 17.38
N ILE A 178 17.56 -11.05 17.19
CA ILE A 178 17.31 -10.08 18.27
C ILE A 178 16.11 -10.51 19.12
N SER A 179 15.17 -11.26 18.56
CA SER A 179 13.94 -11.63 19.25
C SER A 179 14.08 -12.91 20.08
N ASP A 180 14.81 -12.82 21.19
CA ASP A 180 14.80 -13.85 22.23
C ASP A 180 13.36 -14.05 22.77
N GLY A 181 12.78 -15.22 22.49
CA GLY A 181 11.88 -15.94 23.38
C GLY A 181 10.41 -15.52 23.57
N ASP A 182 9.93 -14.34 23.14
CA ASP A 182 8.53 -13.92 23.39
C ASP A 182 7.67 -13.78 22.12
N LEU A 183 6.78 -14.75 21.91
CA LEU A 183 5.91 -14.91 20.72
C LEU A 183 4.97 -13.71 20.50
N ASN A 184 4.54 -13.04 21.57
CA ASN A 184 3.60 -11.91 21.50
C ASN A 184 4.30 -10.57 21.20
N VAL A 185 5.61 -10.49 21.43
CA VAL A 185 6.44 -9.33 21.08
C VAL A 185 6.87 -9.41 19.61
N GLN A 186 7.05 -10.63 19.08
CA GLN A 186 7.44 -10.89 17.68
C GLN A 186 6.45 -10.35 16.64
N VAL A 187 5.13 -10.50 16.86
CA VAL A 187 4.11 -10.08 15.88
C VAL A 187 3.98 -8.55 15.79
N ARG A 188 4.16 -7.82 16.89
CA ARG A 188 4.13 -6.34 16.90
C ARG A 188 5.42 -5.72 16.38
N LEU A 189 6.57 -6.35 16.65
CA LEU A 189 7.81 -6.00 15.98
C LEU A 189 7.69 -6.27 14.48
N ALA A 190 7.06 -7.36 14.05
CA ALA A 190 6.99 -7.75 12.65
C ALA A 190 6.50 -6.62 11.71
N GLN A 191 5.39 -5.94 11.99
CA GLN A 191 4.86 -4.93 11.06
C GLN A 191 5.75 -3.66 10.98
N THR A 192 6.23 -3.17 12.12
CA THR A 192 7.18 -2.05 12.17
C THR A 192 8.54 -2.43 11.59
N THR A 193 8.93 -3.70 11.74
CA THR A 193 10.11 -4.32 11.15
C THR A 193 10.00 -4.40 9.63
N VAL A 194 8.87 -4.79 9.05
CA VAL A 194 8.72 -4.90 7.59
C VAL A 194 8.80 -3.53 6.93
N PHE A 195 8.14 -2.51 7.49
CA PHE A 195 8.25 -1.15 6.95
C PHE A 195 9.68 -0.61 6.99
N ARG A 196 10.40 -0.84 8.09
CA ARG A 196 11.82 -0.50 8.21
C ARG A 196 12.68 -1.29 7.23
N ALA A 197 12.42 -2.58 7.08
CA ALA A 197 13.14 -3.46 6.16
C ALA A 197 12.95 -3.00 4.70
N ILE A 198 11.71 -2.77 4.26
CA ILE A 198 11.39 -2.25 2.92
C ILE A 198 12.14 -0.94 2.66
N PHE A 199 12.11 -0.01 3.61
CA PHE A 199 12.78 1.29 3.47
C PHE A 199 14.31 1.14 3.35
N LEU A 200 14.94 0.38 4.25
CA LEU A 200 16.39 0.14 4.23
C LEU A 200 16.82 -0.65 2.98
N THR A 201 16.06 -1.65 2.57
CA THR A 201 16.28 -2.38 1.33
C THR A 201 16.16 -1.48 0.11
N SER A 202 15.20 -0.55 0.09
CA SER A 202 15.07 0.43 -0.98
C SER A 202 16.28 1.37 -1.07
N ILE A 203 16.90 1.71 0.07
CA ILE A 203 18.16 2.47 0.12
C ILE A 203 19.30 1.65 -0.48
N VAL A 204 19.53 0.43 0.03
CA VAL A 204 20.64 -0.43 -0.40
C VAL A 204 20.55 -0.75 -1.89
N SER A 205 19.36 -1.13 -2.37
CA SER A 205 19.11 -1.40 -3.79
C SER A 205 19.28 -0.17 -4.68
N THR A 206 18.92 1.03 -4.20
CA THR A 206 19.17 2.28 -4.93
C THR A 206 20.67 2.61 -5.00
N VAL A 207 21.42 2.46 -3.89
CA VAL A 207 22.86 2.70 -3.87
C VAL A 207 23.58 1.77 -4.85
N ILE A 208 23.29 0.47 -4.79
CA ILE A 208 23.91 -0.52 -5.67
C ILE A 208 23.45 -0.31 -7.13
N GLY A 209 22.17 -0.02 -7.34
CA GLY A 209 21.62 0.30 -8.65
C GLY A 209 22.30 1.50 -9.30
N ASN A 210 22.54 2.58 -8.55
CA ASN A 210 23.18 3.79 -9.04
C ASN A 210 24.62 3.54 -9.51
N ARG A 211 25.35 2.61 -8.88
CA ARG A 211 26.70 2.22 -9.31
C ARG A 211 26.73 1.55 -10.69
N SER A 212 25.61 0.94 -11.10
CA SER A 212 25.46 0.32 -12.42
C SER A 212 24.95 1.28 -13.50
N ALA A 213 24.73 2.56 -13.17
CA ALA A 213 24.07 3.51 -14.07
C ALA A 213 24.94 3.88 -15.28
N LYS A 214 24.38 3.70 -16.47
CA LYS A 214 25.01 4.05 -17.75
C LYS A 214 24.02 4.83 -18.61
N PHE A 215 24.50 5.80 -19.39
CA PHE A 215 23.68 6.38 -20.45
C PHE A 215 23.48 5.35 -21.56
N LYS A 216 22.22 5.06 -21.89
CA LYS A 216 21.87 4.11 -22.96
C LYS A 216 20.77 4.71 -23.81
N LYS A 217 21.02 4.77 -25.12
CA LYS A 217 20.03 5.21 -26.11
C LYS A 217 18.87 4.23 -26.12
N SER A 218 17.83 4.56 -25.37
CA SER A 218 16.74 3.63 -25.14
C SER A 218 15.71 3.71 -26.25
N ARG A 219 15.53 2.60 -26.98
CA ARG A 219 14.48 2.44 -27.99
C ARG A 219 13.18 1.94 -27.34
N ARG A 220 12.77 2.57 -26.24
CA ARG A 220 11.57 2.16 -25.49
C ARG A 220 10.32 2.57 -26.26
N THR A 221 9.52 1.56 -26.58
CA THR A 221 8.23 1.70 -27.26
C THR A 221 7.09 1.77 -26.25
N TRP A 222 5.91 2.18 -26.72
CA TRP A 222 4.67 2.21 -25.94
C TRP A 222 4.29 0.83 -25.35
N LYS A 223 4.80 -0.27 -25.91
CA LYS A 223 4.61 -1.63 -25.36
C LYS A 223 5.13 -1.76 -23.92
N HIS A 224 6.23 -1.10 -23.57
CA HIS A 224 6.75 -1.12 -22.20
C HIS A 224 5.83 -0.39 -21.22
N PHE A 225 5.23 0.72 -21.66
CA PHE A 225 4.25 1.43 -20.84
C PHE A 225 3.06 0.53 -20.51
N LEU A 226 2.50 -0.13 -21.52
CA LEU A 226 1.36 -1.04 -21.34
C LEU A 226 1.71 -2.20 -20.41
N PHE A 227 2.89 -2.81 -20.57
CA PHE A 227 3.34 -3.89 -19.71
C PHE A 227 3.38 -3.49 -18.23
N TRP A 228 4.08 -2.40 -17.90
CA TRP A 228 4.20 -1.94 -16.51
C TRP A 228 2.88 -1.45 -15.95
N SER A 229 2.07 -0.75 -16.76
CA SER A 229 0.72 -0.30 -16.36
C SER A 229 -0.21 -1.47 -16.07
N SER A 230 -0.18 -2.52 -16.89
CA SER A 230 -0.95 -3.74 -16.66
C SER A 230 -0.51 -4.46 -15.39
N LEU A 231 0.80 -4.56 -15.14
CA LEU A 231 1.33 -5.19 -13.93
C LEU A 231 0.91 -4.42 -12.67
N PHE A 232 0.97 -3.10 -12.71
CA PHE A 232 0.54 -2.24 -11.61
C PHE A 232 -0.98 -2.31 -11.38
N MET A 233 -1.79 -2.27 -12.45
CA MET A 233 -3.24 -2.41 -12.32
C MET A 233 -3.62 -3.78 -11.76
N MET A 234 -2.94 -4.85 -12.16
CA MET A 234 -3.12 -6.17 -11.56
C MET A 234 -2.83 -6.14 -10.06
N LEU A 235 -1.73 -5.50 -9.64
CA LEU A 235 -1.38 -5.33 -8.23
C LEU A 235 -2.48 -4.57 -7.46
N VAL A 236 -2.99 -3.47 -8.01
CA VAL A 236 -4.08 -2.69 -7.40
C VAL A 236 -5.37 -3.50 -7.31
N CYS A 237 -5.75 -4.22 -8.38
CA CYS A 237 -6.94 -5.07 -8.38
C CYS A 237 -6.85 -6.16 -7.30
N VAL A 238 -5.68 -6.79 -7.14
CA VAL A 238 -5.45 -7.80 -6.11
C VAL A 238 -5.65 -7.22 -4.70
N ILE A 239 -5.10 -6.03 -4.44
CA ILE A 239 -5.29 -5.33 -3.16
C ILE A 239 -6.77 -5.03 -2.92
N LEU A 240 -7.46 -4.45 -3.90
CA LEU A 240 -8.87 -4.07 -3.77
C LEU A 240 -9.77 -5.28 -3.54
N LEU A 241 -9.60 -6.35 -4.31
CA LEU A 241 -10.40 -7.56 -4.19
C LEU A 241 -10.21 -8.22 -2.83
N GLY A 242 -8.97 -8.36 -2.36
CA GLY A 242 -8.78 -9.00 -1.06
C GLY A 242 -9.14 -8.09 0.12
N CYS A 243 -9.00 -6.75 0.02
CA CYS A 243 -9.56 -5.83 1.01
C CYS A 243 -11.09 -5.95 1.10
N SER A 244 -11.77 -6.03 -0.06
CA SER A 244 -13.22 -6.27 -0.10
C SER A 244 -13.59 -7.57 0.61
N ARG A 245 -12.91 -8.68 0.30
CA ARG A 245 -13.21 -9.99 0.90
C ARG A 245 -12.85 -10.08 2.39
N LYS A 246 -11.79 -9.41 2.83
CA LYS A 246 -11.30 -9.51 4.21
C LYS A 246 -11.94 -8.50 5.17
N VAL A 247 -12.29 -7.32 4.68
CA VAL A 247 -12.90 -6.25 5.48
C VAL A 247 -14.40 -6.18 5.23
N ALA A 248 -14.84 -6.04 3.98
CA ALA A 248 -16.24 -5.76 3.66
C ALA A 248 -17.16 -6.97 3.87
N ASP A 249 -16.68 -8.20 3.64
CA ASP A 249 -17.48 -9.42 3.87
C ASP A 249 -17.51 -9.89 5.33
N LYS A 250 -16.74 -9.26 6.22
CA LYS A 250 -16.75 -9.61 7.65
C LYS A 250 -18.14 -9.32 8.23
N GLN A 251 -18.69 -10.29 8.95
CA GLN A 251 -20.04 -10.19 9.52
C GLN A 251 -19.96 -9.64 10.95
N VAL A 252 -20.87 -8.72 11.25
CA VAL A 252 -21.03 -8.07 12.54
C VAL A 252 -22.42 -8.41 13.05
N THR A 253 -22.50 -9.00 14.24
CA THR A 253 -23.75 -9.33 14.91
C THR A 253 -23.96 -8.38 16.07
N ALA A 254 -25.08 -7.65 16.06
CA ALA A 254 -25.55 -6.86 17.18
C ALA A 254 -26.49 -7.71 18.03
N THR A 255 -26.11 -7.98 19.28
CA THR A 255 -26.93 -8.71 20.26
C THR A 255 -27.44 -7.73 21.32
N ARG A 256 -28.77 -7.61 21.41
CA ARG A 256 -29.43 -6.80 22.45
C ARG A 256 -30.01 -7.70 23.53
N PRO A 257 -29.95 -7.30 24.81
CA PRO A 257 -30.66 -8.00 25.87
C PRO A 257 -32.18 -7.91 25.62
N GLY A 258 -32.83 -9.04 25.32
CA GLY A 258 -34.28 -9.13 25.19
C GLY A 258 -34.88 -8.96 23.78
N THR A 259 -34.08 -8.69 22.74
CA THR A 259 -34.55 -8.70 21.34
C THR A 259 -33.74 -9.68 20.48
N PHE A 260 -34.15 -9.87 19.22
CA PHE A 260 -33.44 -10.73 18.26
C PHE A 260 -32.04 -10.19 17.92
N ARG A 261 -31.16 -11.10 17.48
CA ARG A 261 -29.82 -10.78 16.96
C ARG A 261 -29.95 -10.28 15.52
N GLU A 262 -29.34 -9.13 15.23
CA GLU A 262 -29.26 -8.61 13.86
C GLU A 262 -27.84 -8.80 13.32
N THR A 263 -27.72 -9.28 12.09
CA THR A 263 -26.43 -9.54 11.43
C THR A 263 -26.32 -8.73 10.16
N ALA A 264 -25.20 -8.03 9.99
CA ALA A 264 -24.89 -7.25 8.80
C ALA A 264 -23.42 -7.43 8.42
N SER A 265 -23.06 -7.30 7.15
CA SER A 265 -21.65 -7.24 6.75
C SER A 265 -21.12 -5.81 6.90
N VAL A 266 -19.83 -5.66 7.19
CA VAL A 266 -19.19 -4.34 7.28
C VAL A 266 -19.38 -3.54 5.98
N GLY A 267 -19.31 -4.21 4.83
CA GLY A 267 -19.56 -3.61 3.52
C GLY A 267 -21.00 -3.12 3.34
N SER A 268 -21.99 -3.87 3.83
CA SER A 268 -23.38 -3.43 3.82
C SER A 268 -23.61 -2.24 4.75
N LEU A 269 -22.99 -2.22 5.94
CA LEU A 269 -23.06 -1.09 6.86
C LEU A 269 -22.42 0.18 6.27
N LEU A 270 -21.28 0.05 5.58
CA LEU A 270 -20.65 1.17 4.88
C LEU A 270 -21.50 1.70 3.72
N ARG A 271 -22.15 0.80 2.97
CA ARG A 271 -23.11 1.19 1.93
C ARG A 271 -24.30 1.91 2.55
N ASP A 272 -24.90 1.34 3.59
CA ASP A 272 -26.07 1.92 4.26
C ASP A 272 -25.72 3.28 4.88
N ARG A 273 -24.50 3.47 5.40
CA ARG A 273 -24.02 4.79 5.83
C ARG A 273 -24.08 5.84 4.71
N MET A 274 -23.73 5.47 3.47
CA MET A 274 -23.72 6.41 2.34
C MET A 274 -25.12 6.67 1.76
N PHE A 275 -26.00 5.67 1.74
CA PHE A 275 -27.30 5.77 1.06
C PHE A 275 -28.48 5.93 2.02
N ASP A 276 -28.50 5.23 3.15
CA ASP A 276 -29.61 5.16 4.12
C ASP A 276 -29.09 5.13 5.59
N PRO A 277 -28.56 6.25 6.12
CA PRO A 277 -27.87 6.26 7.41
C PRO A 277 -28.75 5.82 8.60
N LYS A 278 -30.09 5.98 8.47
CA LYS A 278 -31.07 5.55 9.49
C LYS A 278 -30.96 4.05 9.81
N LYS A 279 -30.65 3.20 8.84
CA LYS A 279 -30.49 1.75 9.03
C LYS A 279 -29.28 1.41 9.91
N VAL A 280 -28.21 2.17 9.78
CA VAL A 280 -27.00 1.99 10.60
C VAL A 280 -27.27 2.42 12.04
N TYR A 281 -27.98 3.53 12.24
CA TYR A 281 -28.34 3.99 13.58
C TYR A 281 -29.30 3.02 14.25
N SER A 282 -30.31 2.53 13.53
CA SER A 282 -31.21 1.50 14.05
C SER A 282 -30.48 0.20 14.36
N PHE A 283 -29.41 -0.16 13.66
CA PHE A 283 -28.60 -1.35 13.97
C PHE A 283 -27.83 -1.20 15.30
N PHE A 284 -27.25 -0.02 15.55
CA PHE A 284 -26.47 0.27 16.77
C PHE A 284 -27.26 0.87 17.94
N GLU A 285 -28.58 0.99 17.80
CA GLU A 285 -29.47 1.55 18.82
C GLU A 285 -29.38 0.77 20.15
N GLY A 286 -29.38 1.51 21.27
CA GLY A 286 -29.40 0.91 22.61
C GLY A 286 -28.09 0.25 23.05
N ASN A 287 -26.97 0.53 22.36
CA ASN A 287 -25.63 0.01 22.67
C ASN A 287 -25.57 -1.55 22.73
N PRO A 288 -25.78 -2.24 21.60
CA PRO A 288 -25.77 -3.70 21.55
C PRO A 288 -24.36 -4.27 21.81
N ILE A 289 -24.32 -5.52 22.27
CA ILE A 289 -23.08 -6.30 22.36
C ILE A 289 -22.71 -6.75 20.95
N ILE A 290 -21.52 -6.38 20.50
CA ILE A 290 -21.05 -6.66 19.15
C ILE A 290 -20.19 -7.92 19.14
N SER A 291 -20.51 -8.87 18.26
CA SER A 291 -19.65 -10.02 17.95
C SER A 291 -19.29 -10.05 16.47
N TYR A 292 -18.06 -10.45 16.17
CA TYR A 292 -17.54 -10.53 14.81
C TYR A 292 -17.48 -12.00 14.38
N HIS A 293 -17.99 -12.28 13.18
CA HIS A 293 -17.96 -13.62 12.59
C HIS A 293 -17.37 -13.56 11.19
N SER A 294 -16.65 -14.61 10.82
CA SER A 294 -16.28 -14.82 9.42
C SER A 294 -17.37 -15.65 8.75
N LYS A 295 -17.70 -15.34 7.49
CA LYS A 295 -18.81 -15.99 6.75
C LYS A 295 -18.75 -17.54 6.77
N ALA A 296 -17.55 -18.12 6.87
CA ALA A 296 -17.34 -19.57 6.95
C ALA A 296 -17.71 -20.23 8.30
N ASP A 297 -17.84 -19.49 9.41
CA ASP A 297 -18.29 -20.06 10.71
C ASP A 297 -19.77 -20.49 10.67
N SER A 298 -20.51 -20.00 9.67
CA SER A 298 -21.96 -20.20 9.53
C SER A 298 -22.36 -21.27 8.49
N THR A 299 -21.42 -21.79 7.71
CA THR A 299 -21.71 -22.81 6.69
C THR A 299 -21.37 -24.20 7.21
N PRO A 300 -22.35 -25.09 7.48
CA PRO A 300 -22.05 -26.50 7.67
C PRO A 300 -21.42 -27.02 6.37
N LYS A 301 -20.33 -27.81 6.50
CA LYS A 301 -19.68 -28.51 5.39
C LYS A 301 -20.75 -29.20 4.53
N LYS A 302 -21.12 -28.58 3.39
CA LYS A 302 -21.94 -29.27 2.39
C LYS A 302 -21.06 -30.35 1.78
N SER A 303 -21.52 -31.59 1.91
CA SER A 303 -21.01 -32.75 1.22
C SER A 303 -20.93 -32.50 -0.28
N ASN A 304 -19.83 -32.96 -0.88
CA ASN A 304 -19.55 -32.96 -2.30
C ASN A 304 -20.73 -33.52 -3.10
N GLU A 305 -21.51 -32.67 -3.76
CA GLU A 305 -22.31 -33.08 -4.90
C GLU A 305 -22.26 -32.02 -6.01
N GLY A 306 -21.73 -32.44 -7.15
CA GLY A 306 -21.99 -31.88 -8.48
C GLY A 306 -21.51 -30.44 -8.76
N LYS A 307 -20.20 -30.17 -8.75
CA LYS A 307 -19.68 -28.93 -9.35
C LYS A 307 -19.85 -28.99 -10.88
N LYS A 308 -20.82 -28.25 -11.42
CA LYS A 308 -20.84 -27.86 -12.84
C LYS A 308 -19.52 -27.16 -13.16
N THR A 309 -18.96 -27.43 -14.33
CA THR A 309 -17.73 -26.81 -14.84
C THR A 309 -17.96 -25.31 -15.02
N GLU A 310 -17.68 -24.51 -13.99
CA GLU A 310 -17.72 -23.07 -14.11
C GLU A 310 -16.58 -22.60 -15.02
N SER A 311 -16.85 -21.56 -15.81
CA SER A 311 -15.86 -20.95 -16.71
C SER A 311 -14.64 -20.47 -15.90
N PHE A 312 -13.43 -20.68 -16.44
CA PHE A 312 -12.16 -20.22 -15.82
C PHE A 312 -12.23 -18.76 -15.38
N TRP A 313 -12.79 -17.89 -16.21
CA TRP A 313 -12.96 -16.48 -15.86
C TRP A 313 -13.93 -16.30 -14.70
N GLN A 314 -15.00 -17.08 -14.65
CA GLN A 314 -15.96 -17.02 -13.55
C GLN A 314 -15.34 -17.46 -12.23
N GLN A 315 -14.45 -18.46 -12.24
CA GLN A 315 -13.66 -18.88 -11.08
C GLN A 315 -12.60 -17.86 -10.64
N VAL A 316 -12.00 -17.13 -11.59
CA VAL A 316 -11.07 -16.02 -11.31
C VAL A 316 -11.80 -14.83 -10.70
N TRP A 317 -12.97 -14.45 -11.23
CA TRP A 317 -13.76 -13.31 -10.76
C TRP A 317 -14.58 -13.61 -9.50
N SER A 318 -15.03 -14.86 -9.29
CA SER A 318 -15.62 -15.33 -8.03
C SER A 318 -14.57 -15.49 -6.93
N GLY A 319 -13.30 -15.62 -7.34
CA GLY A 319 -12.16 -15.81 -6.46
C GLY A 319 -12.03 -17.23 -5.89
N GLU A 320 -12.82 -18.19 -6.36
CA GLU A 320 -12.69 -19.61 -6.01
C GLU A 320 -11.33 -20.18 -6.45
N LEU A 321 -10.85 -19.80 -7.64
CA LEU A 321 -9.52 -20.21 -8.11
C LEU A 321 -8.42 -19.69 -7.17
N PHE A 322 -8.61 -18.50 -6.60
CA PHE A 322 -7.68 -17.93 -5.64
C PHE A 322 -7.75 -18.66 -4.30
N ASP A 323 -8.93 -19.05 -3.84
CA ASP A 323 -9.12 -19.83 -2.61
C ASP A 323 -8.50 -21.24 -2.74
N ASP A 324 -8.67 -21.90 -3.89
CA ASP A 324 -8.10 -23.22 -4.19
C ASP A 324 -6.57 -23.18 -4.37
N LEU A 325 -6.03 -22.14 -5.04
CA LEU A 325 -4.59 -21.95 -5.24
C LEU A 325 -3.85 -21.58 -3.95
N THR A 326 -4.53 -20.88 -3.03
CA THR A 326 -3.93 -20.40 -1.77
C THR A 326 -4.13 -21.35 -0.60
N GLY A 327 -5.02 -22.34 -0.71
CA GLY A 327 -5.20 -23.46 0.23
C GLY A 327 -5.55 -23.12 1.67
N ALA A 328 -5.57 -21.84 2.07
CA ALA A 328 -5.72 -21.42 3.46
C ALA A 328 -5.96 -19.92 3.64
N ALA A 329 -6.40 -19.17 2.61
CA ALA A 329 -6.63 -17.73 2.75
C ALA A 329 -7.72 -17.38 3.78
N HIS A 330 -8.50 -18.35 4.27
CA HIS A 330 -9.60 -18.12 5.23
C HIS A 330 -9.24 -18.39 6.71
N LEU A 331 -8.02 -18.85 7.03
CA LEU A 331 -7.65 -19.29 8.40
C LEU A 331 -6.65 -18.40 9.16
N THR A 332 -6.01 -17.41 8.54
CA THR A 332 -5.03 -16.58 9.26
C THR A 332 -5.64 -15.26 9.71
N LYS A 333 -5.63 -15.05 11.03
CA LYS A 333 -5.93 -13.80 11.70
C LYS A 333 -4.86 -12.77 11.33
N ILE A 334 -5.26 -11.64 10.76
CA ILE A 334 -4.33 -10.58 10.35
C ILE A 334 -4.68 -9.33 11.14
N ASP A 335 -3.85 -9.02 12.14
CA ASP A 335 -4.15 -8.00 13.15
C ASP A 335 -4.52 -6.63 12.55
N TRP A 336 -3.83 -6.17 11.49
CA TRP A 336 -4.14 -4.86 10.90
C TRP A 336 -5.47 -4.84 10.12
N ILE A 337 -5.88 -5.94 9.50
CA ILE A 337 -7.18 -6.04 8.80
C ILE A 337 -8.30 -6.01 9.82
N GLU A 338 -8.14 -6.76 10.90
CA GLU A 338 -9.12 -6.80 11.97
C GLU A 338 -9.22 -5.46 12.69
N LEU A 339 -8.07 -4.81 12.94
CA LEU A 339 -8.01 -3.46 13.49
C LEU A 339 -8.68 -2.42 12.57
N THR A 340 -8.52 -2.57 11.25
CA THR A 340 -9.20 -1.70 10.27
C THR A 340 -10.71 -1.96 10.29
N THR A 341 -11.11 -3.22 10.36
CA THR A 341 -12.52 -3.63 10.42
C THR A 341 -13.19 -3.08 11.68
N THR A 342 -12.56 -3.28 12.85
CA THR A 342 -13.10 -2.80 14.12
C THR A 342 -13.10 -1.29 14.18
N PHE A 343 -12.07 -0.61 13.65
CA PHE A 343 -12.07 0.85 13.53
C PHE A 343 -13.25 1.39 12.71
N VAL A 344 -13.58 0.75 11.57
CA VAL A 344 -14.74 1.15 10.74
C VAL A 344 -16.04 0.96 11.53
N VAL A 345 -16.21 -0.18 12.19
CA VAL A 345 -17.41 -0.48 12.98
C VAL A 345 -17.52 0.45 14.19
N ASP A 346 -16.42 0.74 14.87
CA ASP A 346 -16.33 1.66 16.00
C ASP A 346 -16.72 3.08 15.60
N LEU A 347 -16.30 3.54 14.42
CA LEU A 347 -16.68 4.85 13.88
C LEU A 347 -18.19 4.93 13.65
N LEU A 348 -18.79 3.90 13.03
CA LEU A 348 -20.24 3.83 12.79
C LEU A 348 -21.04 3.78 14.10
N ARG A 349 -20.55 3.02 15.06
CA ARG A 349 -21.17 2.87 16.38
C ARG A 349 -21.11 4.18 17.18
N ALA A 350 -19.96 4.85 17.19
CA ALA A 350 -19.81 6.12 17.88
C ALA A 350 -20.67 7.21 17.23
N GLU A 351 -20.81 7.22 15.90
CA GLU A 351 -21.74 8.11 15.20
C GLU A 351 -23.19 7.88 15.62
N ALA A 352 -23.65 6.62 15.67
CA ALA A 352 -25.00 6.29 16.13
C ALA A 352 -25.27 6.84 17.54
N ARG A 353 -24.31 6.70 18.46
CA ARG A 353 -24.47 7.17 19.84
C ARG A 353 -24.43 8.69 20.02
N VAL A 354 -23.72 9.40 19.15
CA VAL A 354 -23.77 10.86 19.09
C VAL A 354 -25.14 11.32 18.60
N MET A 355 -25.73 10.62 17.63
CA MET A 355 -27.07 10.92 17.14
C MET A 355 -28.15 10.69 18.21
N ASP A 356 -28.01 9.66 19.03
CA ASP A 356 -28.90 9.38 20.17
C ASP A 356 -28.69 10.34 21.36
N GLY A 357 -27.70 11.24 21.29
CA GLY A 357 -27.33 12.15 22.38
C GLY A 357 -26.65 11.45 23.57
N SER A 358 -26.43 10.14 23.49
CA SER A 358 -25.81 9.32 24.55
C SER A 358 -24.29 9.54 24.68
N LEU A 359 -23.62 9.93 23.59
CA LEU A 359 -22.20 10.21 23.56
C LEU A 359 -21.94 11.67 23.16
N LYS A 360 -21.13 12.39 23.96
CA LYS A 360 -20.71 13.78 23.68
C LYS A 360 -19.37 13.90 22.96
N VAL A 361 -18.62 12.80 22.87
CA VAL A 361 -17.27 12.76 22.28
C VAL A 361 -17.40 12.58 20.77
N GLU A 362 -16.53 13.25 20.00
CA GLU A 362 -16.45 13.09 18.55
C GLU A 362 -16.22 11.61 18.15
N PRO A 363 -16.97 11.07 17.18
CA PRO A 363 -16.91 9.65 16.83
C PRO A 363 -15.52 9.17 16.41
N PHE A 364 -14.83 9.98 15.60
CA PHE A 364 -13.48 9.68 15.14
C PHE A 364 -12.48 9.63 16.29
N LYS A 365 -12.59 10.58 17.23
CA LYS A 365 -11.75 10.63 18.43
C LYS A 365 -11.98 9.41 19.31
N TRP A 366 -13.23 8.97 19.47
CA TRP A 366 -13.57 7.78 20.24
C TRP A 366 -12.96 6.51 19.61
N ALA A 367 -13.16 6.31 18.30
CA ALA A 367 -12.62 5.17 17.57
C ALA A 367 -11.07 5.11 17.63
N LEU A 368 -10.40 6.27 17.53
CA LEU A 368 -8.96 6.37 17.68
C LEU A 368 -8.48 5.99 19.09
N TRP A 369 -9.18 6.42 20.14
CA TRP A 369 -8.81 6.05 21.51
C TRP A 369 -8.99 4.56 21.77
N ARG A 370 -10.06 3.95 21.26
CA ARG A 370 -10.27 2.51 21.34
C ARG A 370 -9.16 1.74 20.61
N ASN A 371 -8.84 2.14 19.38
CA ASN A 371 -7.76 1.54 18.61
C ASN A 371 -6.39 1.69 19.31
N TYR A 372 -6.09 2.88 19.85
CA TYR A 372 -4.87 3.12 20.63
C TYR A 372 -4.77 2.21 21.86
N LEU A 373 -5.85 2.02 22.61
CA LEU A 373 -5.86 1.17 23.80
C LEU A 373 -5.68 -0.31 23.47
N ILE A 374 -6.30 -0.80 22.38
CA ILE A 374 -6.08 -2.15 21.87
C ILE A 374 -4.58 -2.36 21.60
N HIS A 375 -3.94 -1.42 20.90
CA HIS A 375 -2.51 -1.50 20.63
C HIS A 375 -1.65 -1.39 21.91
N ARG A 376 -2.00 -0.48 22.82
CA ARG A 376 -1.24 -0.22 24.06
C ARG A 376 -1.25 -1.41 25.01
N PHE A 377 -2.40 -2.05 25.16
CA PHE A 377 -2.60 -3.19 26.04
C PHE A 377 -2.40 -4.54 25.35
N SER A 378 -2.00 -4.53 24.07
CA SER A 378 -1.68 -5.76 23.35
C SER A 378 -2.89 -6.71 23.23
N LEU A 379 -4.09 -6.13 23.08
CA LEU A 379 -5.36 -6.83 23.10
C LEU A 379 -5.74 -7.32 21.70
N ASP A 380 -6.64 -8.30 21.68
CA ASP A 380 -7.27 -8.78 20.46
C ASP A 380 -8.03 -7.61 19.76
N PRO A 381 -7.87 -7.37 18.45
CA PRO A 381 -8.66 -6.37 17.75
C PRO A 381 -10.18 -6.56 17.88
N LEU A 382 -10.64 -7.82 18.03
CA LEU A 382 -12.07 -8.19 18.14
C LEU A 382 -12.60 -8.18 19.58
N ILE A 383 -11.84 -7.62 20.52
CA ILE A 383 -12.18 -7.59 21.94
C ILE A 383 -13.49 -6.84 22.24
N SER A 384 -14.20 -7.27 23.29
CA SER A 384 -15.39 -6.57 23.79
C SER A 384 -15.01 -5.34 24.63
N ASP A 385 -15.90 -4.36 24.72
CA ASP A 385 -15.60 -3.13 25.47
C ASP A 385 -15.43 -3.38 26.97
N ASP A 386 -16.13 -4.38 27.53
CA ASP A 386 -16.05 -4.70 28.94
C ASP A 386 -14.65 -5.20 29.33
N GLN A 387 -14.02 -5.99 28.46
CA GLN A 387 -12.65 -6.44 28.65
C GLN A 387 -11.65 -5.27 28.54
N ILE A 388 -11.87 -4.32 27.61
CA ILE A 388 -11.03 -3.11 27.53
C ILE A 388 -11.18 -2.28 28.83
N ARG A 389 -12.41 -2.13 29.34
CA ARG A 389 -12.67 -1.41 30.59
C ARG A 389 -11.98 -2.10 31.77
N GLU A 390 -12.01 -3.42 31.84
CA GLU A 390 -11.32 -4.20 32.86
C GLU A 390 -9.81 -3.91 32.84
N GLU A 391 -9.18 -3.96 31.67
CA GLU A 391 -7.75 -3.64 31.52
C GLU A 391 -7.42 -2.19 31.88
N CYS A 392 -8.29 -1.24 31.53
CA CYS A 392 -8.18 0.15 31.98
C CYS A 392 -8.23 0.27 33.51
N THR A 393 -9.09 -0.48 34.20
CA THR A 393 -9.13 -0.46 35.67
C THR A 393 -7.89 -1.08 36.31
N LYS A 394 -7.34 -2.16 35.71
CA LYS A 394 -6.08 -2.77 36.15
C LYS A 394 -4.90 -1.81 35.97
N PHE A 395 -4.86 -1.12 34.83
CA PHE A 395 -3.83 -0.12 34.51
C PHE A 395 -3.83 1.04 35.51
N GLU A 396 -5.00 1.61 35.80
CA GLU A 396 -5.11 2.72 36.75
C GLU A 396 -4.70 2.32 38.17
N LYS A 397 -5.18 1.18 38.68
CA LYS A 397 -4.77 0.66 40.01
C LYS A 397 -3.26 0.46 40.13
N THR A 398 -2.61 0.03 39.05
CA THR A 398 -1.17 -0.19 39.02
C THR A 398 -0.38 1.13 39.08
N HIS A 399 -0.88 2.16 38.40
CA HIS A 399 -0.22 3.48 38.34
C HIS A 399 -0.56 4.41 39.51
N GLU A 400 -1.72 4.25 40.16
CA GLU A 400 -2.03 4.96 41.41
C GLU A 400 -1.07 4.57 42.55
N ARG A 401 -0.63 3.30 42.58
CA ARG A 401 0.34 2.77 43.55
C ARG A 401 1.78 3.26 43.32
N LYS A 402 2.11 3.78 42.13
CA LYS A 402 3.47 4.20 41.73
C LYS A 402 3.67 5.73 41.75
N ARG A 403 2.81 6.48 42.44
CA ARG A 403 2.87 7.95 42.53
C ARG A 403 4.26 8.43 42.99
N GLY A 404 5.00 9.09 42.11
CA GLY A 404 6.26 9.77 42.48
C GLY A 404 7.20 10.19 41.35
N LYS A 405 7.24 9.49 40.20
CA LYS A 405 8.16 9.84 39.09
C LYS A 405 7.58 9.85 37.67
N ASP A 406 6.39 9.28 37.46
CA ASP A 406 5.85 8.98 36.12
C ASP A 406 4.79 9.99 35.59
N GLU A 407 4.55 11.11 36.29
CA GLU A 407 3.48 12.07 35.90
C GLU A 407 3.71 12.81 34.58
N ARG A 408 4.94 12.78 34.04
CA ARG A 408 5.31 13.46 32.79
C ARG A 408 5.47 12.54 31.58
N ASP A 409 5.18 11.24 31.71
CA ASP A 409 5.24 10.33 30.57
C ASP A 409 3.98 10.49 29.70
N PHE A 410 4.16 10.99 28.47
CA PHE A 410 3.09 11.16 27.49
C PHE A 410 2.34 9.85 27.21
N ASN A 411 3.00 8.69 27.29
CA ASN A 411 2.35 7.40 27.08
C ASN A 411 1.34 7.05 28.18
N ILE A 412 1.64 7.45 29.42
CA ILE A 412 0.76 7.22 30.58
C ILE A 412 -0.41 8.20 30.54
N LEU A 413 -0.15 9.47 30.19
CA LEU A 413 -1.20 10.48 30.02
C LEU A 413 -2.18 10.09 28.89
N ALA A 414 -1.67 9.62 27.76
CA ALA A 414 -2.48 9.14 26.66
C ALA A 414 -3.33 7.93 27.07
N ALA A 415 -2.77 6.93 27.75
CA ALA A 415 -3.52 5.78 28.24
C ALA A 415 -4.64 6.18 29.22
N LYS A 416 -4.37 7.09 30.16
CA LYS A 416 -5.39 7.64 31.07
C LYS A 416 -6.51 8.36 30.32
N GLN A 417 -6.18 9.20 29.34
CA GLN A 417 -7.15 9.92 28.53
C GLN A 417 -8.01 8.97 27.69
N GLY A 418 -7.41 7.93 27.12
CA GLY A 418 -8.13 6.87 26.41
C GLY A 418 -9.10 6.13 27.31
N CYS A 419 -8.64 5.69 28.49
CA CYS A 419 -9.49 4.98 29.45
C CYS A 419 -10.65 5.84 29.96
N ALA A 420 -10.43 7.13 30.20
CA ALA A 420 -11.49 8.07 30.54
C ALA A 420 -12.53 8.20 29.40
N THR A 421 -12.07 8.20 28.15
CA THR A 421 -12.94 8.32 26.95
C THR A 421 -13.76 7.06 26.69
N ILE A 422 -13.24 5.86 27.03
CA ILE A 422 -14.01 4.61 26.93
C ILE A 422 -15.03 4.47 28.07
N ARG A 423 -14.77 5.06 29.24
CA ARG A 423 -15.73 5.06 30.35
C ARG A 423 -16.92 5.99 30.13
N SER A 424 -16.73 7.08 29.38
CA SER A 424 -17.83 7.99 29.03
C SER A 424 -18.73 7.45 27.92
N PHE A 425 -18.40 6.28 27.37
CA PHE A 425 -19.16 5.50 26.41
C PHE A 425 -19.86 4.36 27.14
#